data_AF-A0A2G8JVE9-F1
#
_entry.id   AF-A0A2G8JVE9-F1
#
_cell.length_a   1.000
_cell.length_b   1.000
_cell.length_c   1.000
_cell.angle_alpha   90.00
_cell.angle_beta   90.00
_cell.angle_gamma   90.00
#
_symmetry.space_group_name_H-M   'P 1'
#
loop_
_entity.id
_entity.type
_entity.pdbx_description
1 polymer ?
#
loop_
_entity_poly.entity_id
_entity_poly.type
_entity_poly.pdbx_seq_one_letter_code
_entity_poly.pdbx_strand_id
1 'polypeptide(L)'
;MCAVMSSAMYWKGREAGHIKESINGVRSEGEIYLTPDDATEGQDYFPLPQETVKLYDWPNTTLVTVGIIDDKLIEGEERFNIHLRDVSYNHTVIGRPNLAEVIIEDNDEVCPNGWYYFRRSCYLFINESLSFEAAESACSDEEACLASSTSAGENHFIANTVTKGQRSWIGGSDLCRDDYWQWDNGDPWRYTNWRHGEPNNALPTTREHCLEINYVRPGLWNNHFCHRPKSAVCKCPLP
;
A
#
# COMPACT_ATOMS: atom_id res chain seq x y z
N MET A 1 -1.15 11.83 -5.04
CA MET A 1 -0.19 11.33 -6.03
C MET A 1 0.66 12.44 -6.63
N CYS A 2 1.89 12.15 -7.05
CA CYS A 2 2.68 13.00 -7.96
C CYS A 2 3.34 12.14 -9.04
N ALA A 3 3.81 12.74 -10.12
CA ALA A 3 4.48 12.00 -11.19
C ALA A 3 5.74 12.73 -11.70
N VAL A 4 6.76 11.94 -12.00
CA VAL A 4 8.05 12.42 -12.52
C VAL A 4 8.29 11.83 -13.91
N MET A 5 8.69 12.68 -14.85
CA MET A 5 8.99 12.28 -16.22
C MET A 5 10.50 12.15 -16.43
N SER A 6 10.94 11.05 -17.02
CA SER A 6 12.36 10.75 -17.19
C SER A 6 13.08 11.66 -18.20
N SER A 7 12.36 12.18 -19.21
CA SER A 7 12.94 13.06 -20.23
C SER A 7 11.89 13.81 -21.05
N ALA A 8 12.28 14.94 -21.67
CA ALA A 8 11.49 15.59 -22.71
C ALA A 8 11.70 14.87 -24.06
N MET A 9 10.62 14.66 -24.83
CA MET A 9 10.68 14.06 -26.17
C MET A 9 10.78 15.15 -27.26
N TYR A 10 11.42 14.81 -28.39
CA TYR A 10 11.69 15.77 -29.47
C TYR A 10 11.13 15.33 -30.82
N TRP A 11 10.54 16.29 -31.53
CA TRP A 11 10.02 16.13 -32.88
C TRP A 11 10.52 17.26 -33.77
N LYS A 12 11.07 16.94 -34.95
CA LYS A 12 11.59 17.93 -35.90
C LYS A 12 11.15 17.59 -37.33
N GLY A 13 10.41 18.49 -37.97
CA GLY A 13 10.16 18.46 -39.41
C GLY A 13 11.45 18.67 -40.22
N ARG A 14 11.54 18.11 -41.43
CA ARG A 14 12.69 18.38 -42.31
C ARG A 14 12.75 19.87 -42.68
N GLU A 15 13.87 20.53 -42.41
CA GLU A 15 14.22 21.79 -43.08
C GLU A 15 14.69 21.47 -44.51
N ALA A 16 13.81 21.65 -45.49
CA ALA A 16 14.29 21.86 -46.86
C ALA A 16 14.89 23.27 -46.92
N GLY A 17 16.18 23.35 -47.25
CA GLY A 17 16.91 24.61 -47.34
C GLY A 17 16.13 25.68 -48.10
N HIS A 18 15.98 26.85 -47.47
CA HIS A 18 15.44 28.07 -48.07
C HIS A 18 14.10 27.91 -48.83
N ILE A 19 13.01 27.55 -48.15
CA ILE A 19 11.62 28.03 -48.40
C ILE A 19 10.79 27.66 -47.16
N LYS A 20 10.20 28.66 -46.48
CA LYS A 20 9.22 28.46 -45.38
C LYS A 20 7.81 28.24 -45.95
N GLU A 21 7.64 27.28 -46.84
CA GLU A 21 6.32 26.89 -47.32
C GLU A 21 6.23 25.38 -47.37
N SER A 22 5.09 24.87 -46.91
CA SER A 22 4.70 23.47 -47.05
C SER A 22 5.01 23.00 -48.47
N ILE A 23 5.80 21.96 -48.63
CA ILE A 23 5.90 21.30 -49.92
C ILE A 23 4.51 20.68 -50.15
N ASN A 24 3.71 21.27 -51.03
CA ASN A 24 2.36 20.84 -51.43
C ASN A 24 1.25 20.85 -50.34
N GLY A 25 1.33 21.69 -49.31
CA GLY A 25 0.29 21.73 -48.26
C GLY A 25 0.29 20.52 -47.31
N VAL A 26 1.27 19.62 -47.43
CA VAL A 26 1.39 18.44 -46.57
C VAL A 26 2.06 18.86 -45.27
N ARG A 27 1.28 18.87 -44.17
CA ARG A 27 1.83 18.97 -42.82
C ARG A 27 2.29 17.60 -42.38
N SER A 28 3.45 17.52 -41.73
CA SER A 28 3.82 16.30 -41.06
C SER A 28 3.05 16.18 -39.73
N GLU A 29 2.66 14.96 -39.40
CA GLU A 29 1.83 14.61 -38.25
C GLU A 29 2.55 13.57 -37.39
N GLY A 30 2.85 13.95 -36.15
CA GLY A 30 3.24 13.02 -35.09
C GLY A 30 2.04 12.63 -34.22
N GLU A 31 2.10 11.45 -33.61
CA GLU A 31 1.10 10.95 -32.67
C GLU A 31 1.76 10.56 -31.35
N ILE A 32 1.05 10.85 -30.26
CA ILE A 32 1.41 10.44 -28.90
C ILE A 32 0.43 9.37 -28.44
N TYR A 33 0.97 8.29 -27.89
CA TYR A 33 0.20 7.21 -27.28
C TYR A 33 0.87 6.73 -25.99
N LEU A 34 0.07 6.15 -25.09
CA LEU A 34 0.53 5.60 -23.83
C LEU A 34 0.62 4.07 -23.94
N THR A 35 1.58 3.48 -23.23
CA THR A 35 1.58 2.03 -23.00
C THR A 35 1.78 1.77 -21.51
N PRO A 36 0.96 0.90 -20.90
CA PRO A 36 1.16 0.49 -19.51
C PRO A 36 2.48 -0.28 -19.39
N ASP A 37 3.14 -0.15 -18.23
CA ASP A 37 4.18 -1.08 -17.79
C ASP A 37 3.62 -1.89 -16.61
N ASP A 38 3.83 -1.41 -15.38
CA ASP A 38 3.17 -1.90 -14.16
C ASP A 38 1.97 -1.03 -13.75
N ALA A 39 1.87 0.23 -14.18
CA ALA A 39 0.66 1.03 -14.02
C ALA A 39 -0.46 0.59 -14.99
N THR A 40 -1.70 0.64 -14.52
CA THR A 40 -2.94 0.25 -15.19
C THR A 40 -3.77 1.45 -15.66
N GLU A 41 -4.06 1.48 -16.96
CA GLU A 41 -4.92 2.53 -17.57
C GLU A 41 -6.34 2.50 -16.99
N GLY A 42 -6.82 3.67 -16.56
CA GLY A 42 -8.14 3.84 -15.95
C GLY A 42 -8.19 3.53 -14.46
N GLN A 43 -7.12 3.00 -13.88
CA GLN A 43 -6.93 2.88 -12.43
C GLN A 43 -5.93 3.92 -11.93
N ASP A 44 -4.75 4.01 -12.56
CA ASP A 44 -3.64 4.82 -12.04
C ASP A 44 -3.44 6.10 -12.86
N TYR A 45 -3.85 6.07 -14.13
CA TYR A 45 -3.86 7.24 -15.00
C TYR A 45 -5.04 7.23 -15.97
N PHE A 46 -5.46 8.43 -16.39
CA PHE A 46 -6.53 8.56 -17.39
C PHE A 46 -6.00 8.24 -18.81
N PRO A 47 -6.76 7.50 -19.63
CA PRO A 47 -6.41 7.29 -21.03
C PRO A 47 -6.32 8.62 -21.78
N LEU A 48 -5.43 8.69 -22.78
CA LEU A 48 -5.45 9.83 -23.70
C LEU A 48 -6.77 9.85 -24.50
N PRO A 49 -7.30 11.02 -24.85
CA PRO A 49 -8.42 11.12 -25.77
C PRO A 49 -8.14 10.36 -27.07
N GLN A 50 -9.14 9.65 -27.61
CA GLN A 50 -9.05 8.89 -28.87
C GLN A 50 -8.58 9.72 -30.08
N GLU A 51 -8.74 11.04 -30.01
CA GLU A 51 -8.12 11.98 -30.93
C GLU A 51 -6.66 12.21 -30.50
N THR A 52 -5.79 11.34 -31.00
CA THR A 52 -4.33 11.48 -31.07
C THR A 52 -3.88 12.95 -31.03
N VAL A 53 -2.99 13.29 -30.09
CA VAL A 53 -2.37 14.62 -30.07
C VAL A 53 -1.52 14.77 -31.34
N LYS A 54 -2.11 15.38 -32.36
CA LYS A 54 -1.42 15.65 -33.61
C LYS A 54 -0.40 16.77 -33.42
N LEU A 55 0.86 16.43 -33.62
CA LEU A 55 1.94 17.41 -33.69
C LEU A 55 2.07 17.89 -35.13
N TYR A 56 2.12 19.21 -35.33
CA TYR A 56 2.36 19.83 -36.63
C TYR A 56 3.70 20.53 -36.61
N ASP A 57 4.27 20.78 -37.81
CA ASP A 57 5.57 21.44 -38.03
C ASP A 57 5.68 22.81 -37.34
N TRP A 58 4.54 23.37 -36.96
CA TRP A 58 4.39 24.56 -36.15
C TRP A 58 3.08 24.47 -35.35
N PRO A 59 3.07 24.73 -34.03
CA PRO A 59 4.12 25.27 -33.17
C PRO A 59 5.21 24.24 -32.76
N ASN A 60 6.38 24.73 -32.34
CA ASN A 60 7.58 23.93 -32.03
C ASN A 60 7.47 23.07 -30.74
N THR A 61 6.37 23.20 -29.98
CA THR A 61 6.11 22.47 -28.73
C THR A 61 4.60 22.35 -28.52
N THR A 62 4.15 21.18 -28.07
CA THR A 62 2.77 20.92 -27.64
C THR A 62 2.80 20.38 -26.21
N LEU A 63 1.85 20.82 -25.38
CA LEU A 63 1.64 20.25 -24.05
C LEU A 63 0.71 19.05 -24.16
N VAL A 64 1.12 17.92 -23.59
CA VAL A 64 0.24 16.77 -23.35
C VAL A 64 0.06 16.63 -21.85
N THR A 65 -1.20 16.60 -21.43
CA THR A 65 -1.56 16.38 -20.03
C THR A 65 -2.14 14.99 -19.89
N VAL A 66 -1.48 14.16 -19.10
CA VAL A 66 -2.01 12.88 -18.61
C VAL A 66 -2.41 13.13 -17.16
N GLY A 67 -3.68 12.89 -16.82
CA GLY A 67 -4.11 12.98 -15.43
C GLY A 67 -3.72 11.70 -14.68
N ILE A 68 -3.16 11.86 -13.49
CA ILE A 68 -2.92 10.77 -12.56
C ILE A 68 -4.16 10.62 -11.67
N ILE A 69 -4.58 9.37 -11.44
CA ILE A 69 -5.69 9.05 -10.56
C ILE A 69 -5.08 8.82 -9.17
N ASP A 70 -5.55 9.59 -8.20
CA ASP A 70 -5.16 9.47 -6.80
C ASP A 70 -6.21 8.59 -6.12
N ASP A 71 -5.80 7.41 -5.64
CA ASP A 71 -6.71 6.52 -4.93
C ASP A 71 -6.29 6.34 -3.45
N LYS A 72 -6.52 5.16 -2.86
CA LYS A 72 -6.15 4.84 -1.47
C LYS A 72 -5.40 3.51 -1.38
N LEU A 73 -5.01 2.95 -2.52
CA LEU A 73 -4.39 1.64 -2.63
C LEU A 73 -2.88 1.84 -2.52
N ILE A 74 -2.27 1.18 -1.54
CA ILE A 74 -0.82 1.21 -1.35
C ILE A 74 -0.20 0.17 -2.29
N GLU A 75 0.21 0.63 -3.47
CA GLU A 75 0.68 -0.20 -4.57
C GLU A 75 2.17 0.03 -4.88
N GLY A 76 2.74 1.12 -4.33
CA GLY A 76 4.14 1.50 -4.54
C GLY A 76 4.34 2.36 -5.79
N GLU A 77 5.59 2.57 -6.20
CA GLU A 77 5.86 3.31 -7.44
C GLU A 77 5.47 2.49 -8.66
N GLU A 78 4.71 3.11 -9.56
CA GLU A 78 4.27 2.50 -10.81
C GLU A 78 4.71 3.32 -12.02
N ARG A 79 4.68 2.72 -13.20
CA ARG A 79 5.25 3.26 -14.43
C ARG A 79 4.31 3.08 -15.60
N PHE A 80 4.25 4.12 -16.41
CA PHE A 80 3.75 4.02 -17.78
C PHE A 80 4.66 4.79 -18.72
N ASN A 81 4.54 4.47 -20.01
CA ASN A 81 5.41 5.01 -21.04
C ASN A 81 4.61 5.90 -21.98
N ILE A 82 5.17 7.08 -22.27
CA ILE A 82 4.67 7.99 -23.30
C ILE A 82 5.54 7.81 -24.55
N HIS A 83 4.92 7.45 -25.66
CA HIS A 83 5.60 7.27 -26.94
C HIS A 83 5.26 8.36 -27.93
N LEU A 84 6.24 8.76 -28.72
CA LEU A 84 6.06 9.56 -29.92
C LEU A 84 6.33 8.71 -31.17
N ARG A 85 5.34 8.62 -32.07
CA ARG A 85 5.46 7.98 -33.39
C ARG A 85 5.13 8.92 -34.54
N ASP A 86 5.67 8.59 -35.71
CA ASP A 86 5.42 9.29 -36.97
C ASP A 86 4.22 8.65 -37.67
N VAL A 87 3.26 9.48 -38.09
CA VAL A 87 2.07 9.05 -38.84
C VAL A 87 2.18 9.50 -40.30
N SER A 88 3.12 10.40 -40.63
CA SER A 88 3.35 10.92 -41.97
C SER A 88 4.46 10.16 -42.68
N TYR A 89 4.07 9.16 -43.49
CA TYR A 89 4.90 8.16 -44.18
C TYR A 89 6.20 8.61 -44.90
N ASN A 90 6.56 9.89 -44.99
CA ASN A 90 7.81 10.27 -45.65
C ASN A 90 8.47 11.63 -45.31
N HIS A 91 7.91 12.48 -44.44
CA HIS A 91 8.38 13.89 -44.33
C HIS A 91 8.97 14.28 -42.97
N THR A 92 9.01 13.36 -42.00
CA THR A 92 9.38 13.64 -40.61
C THR A 92 10.53 12.79 -40.10
N VAL A 93 11.25 13.31 -39.10
CA VAL A 93 12.24 12.55 -38.34
C VAL A 93 11.91 12.69 -36.87
N ILE A 94 11.65 11.56 -36.22
CA ILE A 94 11.48 11.52 -34.77
C ILE A 94 12.86 11.68 -34.12
N GLY A 95 13.00 12.66 -33.22
CA GLY A 95 14.22 12.85 -32.45
C GLY A 95 14.41 11.73 -31.41
N ARG A 96 15.59 11.68 -30.80
CA ARG A 96 15.82 10.86 -29.60
C ARG A 96 16.00 11.80 -28.39
N PRO A 97 15.37 11.52 -27.24
CA PRO A 97 14.43 10.42 -26.99
C PRO A 97 13.05 10.64 -27.63
N ASN A 98 12.39 9.54 -28.02
CA ASN A 98 11.00 9.47 -28.48
C ASN A 98 10.09 8.65 -27.55
N LEU A 99 10.63 8.35 -26.37
CA LEU A 99 10.00 7.65 -25.28
C LEU A 99 10.31 8.45 -24.02
N ALA A 100 9.29 8.69 -23.21
CA ALA A 100 9.44 9.18 -21.85
C ALA A 100 8.75 8.20 -20.91
N GLU A 101 9.47 7.79 -19.86
CA GLU A 101 8.89 7.04 -18.76
C GLU A 101 8.29 8.04 -17.78
N VAL A 102 7.09 7.75 -17.29
CA VAL A 102 6.45 8.47 -16.20
C VAL A 102 6.39 7.52 -15.02
N ILE A 103 6.96 7.97 -13.90
CA ILE A 103 6.88 7.28 -12.61
C ILE A 103 5.78 7.96 -11.82
N ILE A 104 4.77 7.20 -11.42
CA ILE A 104 3.73 7.61 -10.50
C ILE A 104 4.26 7.31 -9.10
N GLU A 105 4.45 8.37 -8.31
CA GLU A 105 4.82 8.25 -6.90
C GLU A 105 3.54 8.09 -6.07
N ASP A 106 3.32 6.86 -5.60
CA ASP A 106 2.34 6.56 -4.55
C ASP A 106 2.74 7.29 -3.27
N ASN A 107 1.87 8.21 -2.87
CA ASN A 107 2.06 9.08 -1.71
C ASN A 107 1.13 8.68 -0.56
N ASP A 108 0.47 7.53 -0.63
CA ASP A 108 -0.33 7.02 0.47
C ASP A 108 0.58 6.58 1.63
N GLU A 109 0.25 7.06 2.84
CA GLU A 109 0.99 6.67 4.03
C GLU A 109 0.77 5.18 4.29
N VAL A 110 1.87 4.41 4.23
CA VAL A 110 1.85 2.96 4.48
C VAL A 110 1.17 2.61 5.81
N CYS A 111 1.33 3.45 6.83
CA CYS A 111 0.57 3.39 8.08
C CYS A 111 0.35 4.81 8.63
N PRO A 112 -0.77 5.07 9.34
CA PRO A 112 -1.00 6.36 9.97
C PRO A 112 0.11 6.72 10.97
N ASN A 113 0.31 8.02 11.21
CA ASN A 113 1.27 8.50 12.20
C ASN A 113 1.06 7.84 13.58
N GLY A 114 2.14 7.30 14.15
CA GLY A 114 2.13 6.59 15.43
C GLY A 114 1.92 5.08 15.33
N TRP A 115 1.60 4.56 14.14
CA TRP A 115 1.52 3.13 13.87
C TRP A 115 2.85 2.55 13.40
N TYR A 116 3.07 1.28 13.71
CA TYR A 116 4.22 0.52 13.25
C TYR A 116 3.84 -0.32 12.04
N TYR A 117 4.62 -0.24 10.98
CA TYR A 117 4.48 -1.11 9.81
C TYR A 117 5.20 -2.44 10.01
N PHE A 118 4.53 -3.55 9.71
CA PHE A 118 5.18 -4.84 9.54
C PHE A 118 4.47 -5.69 8.49
N ARG A 119 5.14 -5.89 7.35
CA ARG A 119 4.52 -6.51 6.16
C ARG A 119 3.23 -5.75 5.80
N ARG A 120 2.21 -6.39 5.24
CA ARG A 120 0.96 -5.71 4.83
C ARG A 120 0.01 -5.39 6.00
N SER A 121 0.51 -4.88 7.12
CA SER A 121 -0.31 -4.53 8.28
C SER A 121 0.33 -3.43 9.12
N CYS A 122 -0.54 -2.60 9.70
CA CYS A 122 -0.20 -1.56 10.64
C CYS A 122 -0.56 -1.99 12.06
N TYR A 123 0.27 -1.64 13.03
CA TYR A 123 0.08 -1.97 14.43
C TYR A 123 0.14 -0.73 15.32
N LEU A 124 -0.84 -0.58 16.21
CA LEU A 124 -0.89 0.50 17.20
C LEU A 124 -0.65 -0.07 18.59
N PHE A 125 0.20 0.58 19.38
CA PHE A 125 0.36 0.26 20.79
C PHE A 125 -0.47 1.21 21.65
N ILE A 126 -1.56 0.69 22.24
CA ILE A 126 -2.36 1.43 23.20
C ILE A 126 -1.77 1.19 24.59
N ASN A 127 -1.04 2.19 25.07
CA ASN A 127 -0.36 2.16 26.37
C ASN A 127 -1.28 2.57 27.53
N GLU A 128 -2.53 2.12 27.48
CA GLU A 128 -3.53 2.33 28.53
C GLU A 128 -3.85 1.02 29.23
N SER A 129 -4.32 1.08 30.46
CA SER A 129 -4.52 -0.09 31.31
C SER A 129 -5.97 -0.60 31.20
N LEU A 130 -6.25 -1.43 30.19
CA LEU A 130 -7.60 -1.82 29.75
C LEU A 130 -7.94 -3.28 30.04
N SER A 131 -9.23 -3.58 30.29
CA SER A 131 -9.74 -4.96 30.16
C SER A 131 -9.69 -5.39 28.70
N PHE A 132 -9.82 -6.69 28.42
CA PHE A 132 -9.82 -7.20 27.05
C PHE A 132 -10.94 -6.57 26.20
N GLU A 133 -12.18 -6.55 26.71
CA GLU A 133 -13.32 -5.92 26.04
C GLU A 133 -13.11 -4.41 25.78
N ALA A 134 -12.52 -3.69 26.75
CA ALA A 134 -12.21 -2.28 26.54
C ALA A 134 -11.09 -2.08 25.52
N ALA A 135 -10.14 -3.02 25.43
CA ALA A 135 -9.09 -3.01 24.43
C ALA A 135 -9.62 -3.33 23.02
N GLU A 136 -10.59 -4.23 22.89
CA GLU A 136 -11.32 -4.47 21.64
C GLU A 136 -12.02 -3.19 21.17
N SER A 137 -12.75 -2.52 22.08
CA SER A 137 -13.41 -1.25 21.77
C SER A 137 -12.42 -0.18 21.34
N ALA A 138 -11.29 -0.04 22.05
CA ALA A 138 -10.28 0.95 21.74
C ALA A 138 -9.61 0.71 20.37
N CYS A 139 -9.41 -0.55 19.97
CA CYS A 139 -8.95 -0.86 18.62
C CYS A 139 -10.03 -0.58 17.57
N SER A 140 -11.30 -0.85 17.88
CA SER A 140 -12.41 -0.56 16.96
C SER A 140 -12.59 0.95 16.72
N ASP A 141 -12.35 1.79 17.71
CA ASP A 141 -12.39 3.26 17.58
C ASP A 141 -11.31 3.78 16.61
N GLU A 142 -10.24 3.00 16.43
CA GLU A 142 -9.14 3.22 15.50
C GLU A 142 -9.34 2.47 14.16
N GLU A 143 -10.56 2.01 13.87
CA GLU A 143 -10.91 1.22 12.67
C GLU A 143 -10.07 -0.06 12.51
N ALA A 144 -9.66 -0.66 13.63
CA ALA A 144 -8.80 -1.84 13.68
C ALA A 144 -9.38 -2.93 14.60
N CYS A 145 -8.71 -4.08 14.65
CA CYS A 145 -9.00 -5.13 15.63
C CYS A 145 -7.82 -5.31 16.59
N LEU A 146 -8.03 -5.98 17.71
CA LEU A 146 -6.90 -6.49 18.49
C LEU A 146 -6.01 -7.37 17.61
N ALA A 147 -4.70 -7.26 17.79
CA ALA A 147 -3.74 -7.84 16.87
C ALA A 147 -3.79 -9.36 16.86
N SER A 148 -3.85 -9.96 15.68
CA SER A 148 -3.52 -11.36 15.50
C SER A 148 -2.00 -11.57 15.47
N SER A 149 -1.55 -12.78 15.81
CA SER A 149 -0.16 -13.18 15.64
C SER A 149 -0.08 -14.52 14.90
N THR A 150 0.19 -14.44 13.59
CA THR A 150 0.05 -15.54 12.64
C THR A 150 1.39 -16.17 12.24
N SER A 151 2.52 -15.64 12.72
CA SER A 151 3.85 -16.18 12.45
C SER A 151 4.86 -15.81 13.54
N ALA A 152 5.97 -16.55 13.61
CA ALA A 152 7.07 -16.26 14.53
C ALA A 152 7.66 -14.85 14.34
N GLY A 153 7.77 -14.40 13.08
CA GLY A 153 8.28 -13.06 12.77
C GLY A 153 7.34 -11.94 13.25
N GLU A 154 6.04 -12.09 13.01
CA GLU A 154 5.02 -11.16 13.51
C GLU A 154 5.00 -11.13 15.05
N ASN A 155 5.03 -12.30 15.68
CA ASN A 155 5.09 -12.40 17.14
C ASN A 155 6.32 -11.70 17.75
N HIS A 156 7.48 -11.90 17.13
CA HIS A 156 8.72 -11.23 17.55
C HIS A 156 8.62 -9.70 17.38
N PHE A 157 8.06 -9.23 16.27
CA PHE A 157 7.86 -7.81 16.00
C PHE A 157 6.92 -7.17 17.01
N ILE A 158 5.74 -7.76 17.26
CA ILE A 158 4.78 -7.27 18.26
C ILE A 158 5.45 -7.18 19.64
N ALA A 159 6.13 -8.26 20.04
CA ALA A 159 6.75 -8.36 21.36
C ALA A 159 7.87 -7.36 21.61
N ASN A 160 8.75 -7.13 20.63
CA ASN A 160 10.00 -6.38 20.86
C ASN A 160 9.93 -4.94 20.33
N THR A 161 9.23 -4.71 19.22
CA THR A 161 9.17 -3.40 18.58
C THR A 161 7.95 -2.63 19.07
N VAL A 162 6.76 -3.23 18.99
CA VAL A 162 5.49 -2.54 19.28
C VAL A 162 5.31 -2.34 20.78
N THR A 163 5.36 -3.42 21.57
CA THR A 163 5.12 -3.33 23.03
C THR A 163 6.39 -3.14 23.85
N LYS A 164 7.57 -3.35 23.25
CA LYS A 164 8.89 -3.30 23.94
C LYS A 164 8.93 -4.22 25.17
N GLY A 165 8.33 -5.40 25.07
CA GLY A 165 8.28 -6.44 26.10
C GLY A 165 7.21 -6.25 27.17
N GLN A 166 6.35 -5.23 27.06
CA GLN A 166 5.24 -5.01 27.99
C GLN A 166 4.15 -6.07 27.80
N ARG A 167 3.55 -6.53 28.91
CA ARG A 167 2.42 -7.47 28.85
C ARG A 167 1.21 -6.75 28.27
N SER A 168 0.70 -7.29 27.18
CA SER A 168 -0.39 -6.65 26.44
C SER A 168 -1.42 -7.67 25.97
N TRP A 169 -2.65 -7.22 25.82
CA TRP A 169 -3.68 -7.92 25.08
C TRP A 169 -3.35 -7.95 23.58
N ILE A 170 -3.56 -9.12 22.99
CA ILE A 170 -3.66 -9.33 21.54
C ILE A 170 -4.93 -10.17 21.30
N GLY A 171 -5.47 -10.18 20.08
CA GLY A 171 -6.88 -10.53 19.81
C GLY A 171 -7.21 -12.02 19.84
N GLY A 172 -6.47 -12.81 20.61
CA GLY A 172 -6.73 -14.23 20.75
C GLY A 172 -7.70 -14.49 21.88
N SER A 173 -8.76 -15.23 21.62
CA SER A 173 -9.71 -15.63 22.66
C SER A 173 -10.32 -17.01 22.39
N ASP A 174 -10.79 -17.68 23.44
CA ASP A 174 -11.64 -18.89 23.35
C ASP A 174 -13.03 -18.66 24.02
N LEU A 175 -13.45 -17.39 24.09
CA LEU A 175 -14.71 -16.95 24.71
C LEU A 175 -15.95 -17.62 24.10
N CYS A 176 -15.94 -17.90 22.80
CA CYS A 176 -17.07 -18.53 22.10
C CYS A 176 -17.19 -20.03 22.40
N ARG A 177 -16.07 -20.71 22.62
CA ARG A 177 -16.00 -22.15 22.84
C ARG A 177 -14.69 -22.48 23.55
N ASP A 178 -14.82 -23.00 24.77
CA ASP A 178 -13.68 -23.47 25.56
C ASP A 178 -12.71 -24.33 24.74
N ASP A 179 -11.42 -24.09 24.94
CA ASP A 179 -10.30 -24.79 24.28
C ASP A 179 -10.26 -24.62 22.74
N TYR A 180 -11.10 -23.75 22.19
CA TYR A 180 -11.10 -23.40 20.76
C TYR A 180 -10.71 -21.93 20.58
N TRP A 181 -9.41 -21.70 20.42
CA TRP A 181 -8.84 -20.38 20.23
C TRP A 181 -9.05 -19.84 18.82
N GLN A 182 -9.42 -18.57 18.74
CA GLN A 182 -9.63 -17.84 17.50
C GLN A 182 -9.08 -16.42 17.62
N TRP A 183 -8.78 -15.80 16.48
CA TRP A 183 -8.45 -14.39 16.41
C TRP A 183 -9.72 -13.58 16.16
N ASP A 184 -9.90 -12.47 16.88
CA ASP A 184 -11.09 -11.61 16.78
C ASP A 184 -11.25 -10.99 15.38
N ASN A 185 -10.15 -10.83 14.65
CA ASN A 185 -10.12 -10.32 13.28
C ASN A 185 -10.40 -11.39 12.20
N GLY A 186 -10.67 -12.64 12.59
CA GLY A 186 -10.96 -13.74 11.67
C GLY A 186 -9.74 -14.40 11.03
N ASP A 187 -8.51 -13.99 11.37
CA ASP A 187 -7.29 -14.64 10.88
C ASP A 187 -7.24 -16.12 11.29
N PRO A 188 -6.59 -16.98 10.48
CA PRO A 188 -6.50 -18.40 10.80
C PRO A 188 -5.58 -18.66 12.00
N TRP A 189 -6.06 -19.44 12.97
CA TRP A 189 -5.28 -19.87 14.14
C TRP A 189 -4.23 -20.94 13.79
N ARG A 190 -3.13 -20.54 13.16
CA ARG A 190 -2.09 -21.46 12.65
C ARG A 190 -0.76 -21.42 13.40
N TYR A 191 -0.49 -20.34 14.10
CA TYR A 191 0.74 -20.14 14.87
C TYR A 191 0.39 -20.01 16.34
N THR A 192 1.23 -20.59 17.20
CA THR A 192 1.13 -20.40 18.64
C THR A 192 2.50 -20.17 19.25
N ASN A 193 2.54 -19.36 20.31
CA ASN A 193 3.75 -19.19 21.12
C ASN A 193 3.45 -19.25 22.62
N TRP A 194 2.59 -20.18 23.01
CA TRP A 194 2.25 -20.45 24.41
C TRP A 194 3.51 -20.65 25.26
N ARG A 195 3.52 -20.04 26.44
CA ARG A 195 4.49 -20.40 27.48
C ARG A 195 4.30 -21.88 27.81
N HIS A 196 5.39 -22.62 28.05
CA HIS A 196 5.31 -24.04 28.35
C HIS A 196 4.35 -24.32 29.52
N GLY A 197 3.29 -25.09 29.28
CA GLY A 197 2.24 -25.37 30.25
C GLY A 197 0.96 -24.56 30.03
N GLU A 198 0.96 -23.57 29.14
CA GLU A 198 -0.23 -22.82 28.71
C GLU A 198 -0.84 -23.37 27.41
N PRO A 199 -2.13 -23.14 27.16
CA PRO A 199 -3.11 -22.53 28.07
C PRO A 199 -3.52 -23.50 29.19
N ASN A 200 -3.46 -23.07 30.45
CA ASN A 200 -3.68 -23.94 31.61
C ASN A 200 -5.05 -23.78 32.29
N ASN A 201 -5.78 -22.70 31.97
CA ASN A 201 -7.03 -22.34 32.64
C ASN A 201 -6.87 -22.40 34.17
N ALA A 202 -6.03 -21.54 34.74
CA ALA A 202 -5.42 -21.73 36.06
C ALA A 202 -6.42 -21.96 37.20
N LEU A 203 -7.69 -21.57 37.02
CA LEU A 203 -8.76 -21.79 37.98
C LEU A 203 -9.95 -22.56 37.36
N PRO A 204 -10.47 -23.62 38.00
CA PRO A 204 -11.62 -24.40 37.49
C PRO A 204 -12.94 -23.63 37.40
N THR A 205 -13.07 -22.54 38.16
CA THR A 205 -14.33 -21.80 38.36
C THR A 205 -14.37 -20.44 37.68
N THR A 206 -13.22 -19.95 37.23
CA THR A 206 -13.07 -18.68 36.51
C THR A 206 -12.07 -18.98 35.41
N ARG A 207 -12.56 -19.14 34.18
CA ARG A 207 -11.70 -19.50 33.06
C ARG A 207 -10.99 -18.27 32.51
N GLU A 208 -9.78 -18.51 32.02
CA GLU A 208 -8.91 -17.48 31.48
C GLU A 208 -9.01 -17.53 29.96
N HIS A 209 -9.87 -16.69 29.40
CA HIS A 209 -10.29 -16.81 27.99
C HIS A 209 -9.58 -15.87 27.03
N CYS A 210 -8.73 -14.97 27.53
CA CYS A 210 -8.17 -13.87 26.76
C CYS A 210 -6.66 -13.97 26.69
N LEU A 211 -6.10 -13.80 25.50
CA LEU A 211 -4.68 -14.02 25.26
C LEU A 211 -3.86 -12.77 25.56
N GLU A 212 -2.87 -12.90 26.44
CA GLU A 212 -1.82 -11.91 26.60
C GLU A 212 -0.50 -12.35 25.95
N ILE A 213 0.26 -11.40 25.41
CA ILE A 213 1.64 -11.59 24.95
C ILE A 213 2.64 -11.05 25.99
N ASN A 214 3.88 -11.51 25.90
CA ASN A 214 5.00 -11.16 26.78
C ASN A 214 4.85 -11.67 28.22
N TYR A 215 4.18 -12.81 28.39
CA TYR A 215 4.10 -13.47 29.68
C TYR A 215 5.44 -14.10 30.05
N VAL A 216 6.04 -13.65 31.15
CA VAL A 216 7.36 -14.06 31.70
C VAL A 216 8.56 -13.70 30.81
N ARG A 217 8.44 -13.81 29.47
CA ARG A 217 9.46 -13.39 28.50
C ARG A 217 8.81 -12.78 27.26
N PRO A 218 9.51 -11.89 26.53
CA PRO A 218 9.01 -11.36 25.27
C PRO A 218 8.55 -12.45 24.31
N GLY A 219 7.37 -12.25 23.72
CA GLY A 219 6.75 -13.13 22.73
C GLY A 219 5.96 -14.30 23.31
N LEU A 220 6.17 -14.72 24.55
CA LEU A 220 5.45 -15.88 25.11
C LEU A 220 4.01 -15.51 25.48
N TRP A 221 3.08 -16.42 25.18
CA TRP A 221 1.65 -16.23 25.42
C TRP A 221 1.18 -16.88 26.69
N ASN A 222 0.13 -16.31 27.27
CA ASN A 222 -0.61 -16.86 28.39
C ASN A 222 -2.10 -16.58 28.17
N ASN A 223 -2.96 -17.51 28.59
CA ASN A 223 -4.37 -17.21 28.70
C ASN A 223 -4.61 -16.58 30.07
N HIS A 224 -5.34 -15.48 30.12
CA HIS A 224 -5.53 -14.73 31.36
C HIS A 224 -6.97 -14.26 31.50
N PHE A 225 -7.37 -13.94 32.73
CA PHE A 225 -8.68 -13.34 32.98
C PHE A 225 -8.88 -12.02 32.22
N CYS A 226 -9.90 -11.96 31.38
CA CYS A 226 -10.20 -10.85 30.48
C CYS A 226 -10.42 -9.49 31.20
N HIS A 227 -10.91 -9.50 32.43
CA HIS A 227 -11.13 -8.27 33.22
C HIS A 227 -9.83 -7.64 33.76
N ARG A 228 -8.69 -8.32 33.60
CA ARG A 228 -7.42 -7.83 34.15
C ARG A 228 -6.88 -6.70 33.28
N PRO A 229 -6.40 -5.62 33.90
CA PRO A 229 -6.02 -4.46 33.12
C PRO A 229 -4.62 -4.64 32.53
N LYS A 230 -4.46 -4.37 31.23
CA LYS A 230 -3.19 -4.43 30.47
C LYS A 230 -3.20 -3.43 29.31
N SER A 231 -2.03 -3.11 28.77
CA SER A 231 -1.91 -2.46 27.46
C SER A 231 -2.45 -3.34 26.34
N ALA A 232 -2.64 -2.77 25.16
CA ALA A 232 -3.19 -3.49 24.02
C ALA A 232 -2.42 -3.22 22.73
N VAL A 233 -2.52 -4.15 21.78
CA VAL A 233 -1.98 -3.97 20.43
C VAL A 233 -3.12 -4.13 19.44
N CYS A 234 -3.32 -3.11 18.61
CA CYS A 234 -4.25 -3.17 17.49
C CYS A 234 -3.52 -3.56 16.21
N LYS A 235 -4.25 -4.15 15.26
CA LYS A 235 -3.79 -4.48 13.91
C LYS A 235 -4.85 -4.05 12.90
N CYS A 236 -4.41 -3.30 11.90
CA CYS A 236 -5.20 -2.98 10.71
C CYS A 236 -4.46 -3.56 9.49
N PRO A 237 -5.05 -4.54 8.78
CA PRO A 237 -4.50 -5.02 7.51
C PRO A 237 -4.54 -3.91 6.46
N LEU A 238 -3.50 -3.82 5.64
CA LEU A 238 -3.56 -2.99 4.44
C LEU A 238 -4.44 -3.67 3.38
N PRO A 239 -5.22 -2.91 2.59
CA PRO A 239 -6.05 -3.44 1.51
C PRO A 239 -5.26 -4.27 0.50
#